data_AF-W1J1V0-F1
#
_entry.id   AF-W1J1V0-F1
#
_cell.length_a   1.000
_cell.length_b   1.000
_cell.length_c   1.000
_cell.angle_alpha   90.00
_cell.angle_beta   90.00
_cell.angle_gamma   90.00
#
_symmetry.space_group_name_H-M   'P 1'
#
loop_
_entity.id
_entity.type
_entity.pdbx_description
1 polymer ?
#
loop_
_entity_poly.entity_id
_entity_poly.type
_entity_poly.pdbx_seq_one_letter_code
_entity_poly.pdbx_strand_id
1 'polypeptide(L)'
;MVGNHLAGGVAGIRGNLNIANISYDFSVGTSFSKPQGFKTNHSNVNFSACRNKKTGHNPTGRGKQGVKRSLLTVGNGLPLAVVVAPANTHDIKLVIETLAHLETGRPGQALLLHLDKAYEAEWLEK
;
A
#
# COMPACT_ATOMS: atom_id res chain seq x y z
N MET A 1 -7.24 -9.97 33.55
CA MET A 1 -7.88 -9.14 32.51
C MET A 1 -7.05 -9.28 31.24
N VAL A 2 -7.43 -10.18 30.32
CA VAL A 2 -6.76 -10.32 29.00
C VAL A 2 -7.37 -9.24 28.10
N GLY A 3 -6.55 -8.28 27.67
CA GLY A 3 -7.01 -7.06 27.03
C GLY A 3 -7.56 -7.29 25.61
N ASN A 4 -8.73 -6.71 25.33
CA ASN A 4 -9.35 -6.64 23.99
C ASN A 4 -8.64 -5.66 23.03
N HIS A 5 -7.35 -5.36 23.26
CA HIS A 5 -6.62 -4.36 22.51
C HIS A 5 -5.60 -4.99 21.57
N LEU A 6 -5.60 -4.51 20.33
CA LEU A 6 -4.52 -4.76 19.37
C LEU A 6 -3.28 -4.01 19.86
N ALA A 7 -2.20 -4.74 20.15
CA ALA A 7 -0.91 -4.16 20.51
C ALA A 7 0.19 -4.74 19.62
N GLY A 8 1.05 -3.87 19.12
CA GLY A 8 2.17 -4.24 18.27
C GLY A 8 3.26 -3.17 18.29
N GLY A 9 4.49 -3.59 18.04
CA GLY A 9 5.61 -2.69 17.82
C GLY A 9 5.74 -2.39 16.33
N VAL A 10 6.11 -1.16 15.98
CA VAL A 10 6.51 -0.78 14.62
C VAL A 10 7.88 -0.12 14.69
N ALA A 11 8.82 -0.62 13.89
CA ALA A 11 10.14 -0.03 13.70
C ALA A 11 10.27 0.38 12.23
N GLY A 12 10.87 1.54 11.96
CA GLY A 12 11.03 2.00 10.59
C GLY A 12 12.10 3.07 10.41
N ILE A 13 12.53 3.22 9.16
CA ILE A 13 13.43 4.27 8.70
C ILE A 13 12.70 5.16 7.71
N ARG A 14 12.82 6.48 7.90
CA ARG A 14 12.33 7.47 6.97
C ARG A 14 13.46 8.42 6.62
N GLY A 15 13.63 8.72 5.35
CA GLY A 15 14.68 9.62 4.89
C GLY A 15 14.32 10.36 3.62
N ASN A 16 15.12 11.38 3.32
CA ASN A 16 15.04 12.13 2.08
C ASN A 16 16.44 12.24 1.47
N LEU A 17 16.60 11.73 0.26
CA LEU A 17 17.82 11.83 -0.51
C LEU A 17 17.73 13.05 -1.43
N ASN A 18 18.33 14.16 -0.99
CA ASN A 18 18.29 15.45 -1.68
C ASN A 18 18.85 15.40 -3.13
N ILE A 19 19.86 14.57 -3.38
CA ILE A 19 20.50 14.42 -4.71
C ILE A 19 19.52 13.88 -5.77
N ALA A 20 18.56 13.04 -5.37
CA ALA A 20 17.58 12.45 -6.29
C ALA A 20 16.15 12.99 -6.06
N ASN A 21 15.97 13.87 -5.07
CA ASN A 21 14.69 14.36 -4.60
C ASN A 21 13.72 13.20 -4.26
N ILE A 22 14.25 12.17 -3.58
CA ILE A 22 13.53 10.94 -3.22
C ILE A 22 13.29 10.93 -1.73
N SER A 23 12.03 10.87 -1.31
CA SER A 23 11.65 10.53 0.05
C SER A 23 11.36 9.04 0.13
N TYR A 24 11.86 8.37 1.17
CA TYR A 24 11.58 6.96 1.42
C TYR A 24 11.12 6.73 2.86
N ASP A 25 10.28 5.73 3.03
CA ASP A 25 9.76 5.24 4.30
C ASP A 25 9.72 3.71 4.25
N PHE A 26 10.41 3.06 5.16
CA PHE A 26 10.37 1.61 5.35
C PHE A 26 10.00 1.35 6.80
N SER A 27 9.04 0.47 7.05
CA SER A 27 8.68 0.05 8.39
C SER A 27 8.31 -1.42 8.43
N VAL A 28 8.71 -2.08 9.51
CA VAL A 28 8.29 -3.42 9.88
C VAL A 28 7.55 -3.31 11.20
N GLY A 29 6.41 -3.96 11.31
CA GLY A 29 5.71 -4.08 12.58
C GLY A 29 5.38 -5.52 12.91
N THR A 30 5.22 -5.79 14.19
CA THR A 30 4.86 -7.10 14.72
C THR A 30 3.73 -6.93 15.73
N SER A 31 2.64 -7.68 15.53
CA SER A 31 1.51 -7.66 16.46
C SER A 31 1.74 -8.69 17.56
N PHE A 32 1.92 -8.24 18.81
CA PHE A 32 2.17 -9.09 19.98
C PHE A 32 0.89 -9.48 20.74
N SER A 33 -0.18 -8.66 20.64
CA SER A 33 -1.50 -8.95 21.23
C SER A 33 -2.60 -8.66 20.21
N LYS A 34 -3.55 -9.58 20.04
CA LYS A 34 -4.69 -9.45 19.12
C LYS A 34 -6.01 -9.74 19.85
N PRO A 35 -7.05 -8.91 19.68
CA PRO A 35 -8.37 -9.24 20.17
C PRO A 35 -8.91 -10.49 19.47
N GLN A 36 -9.74 -11.25 20.18
CA GLN A 36 -10.26 -12.53 19.69
C GLN A 36 -11.05 -12.33 18.39
N GLY A 37 -10.64 -13.01 17.32
CA GLY A 37 -11.20 -12.89 15.97
C GLY A 37 -10.48 -11.92 15.03
N PHE A 38 -9.50 -11.14 15.51
CA PHE A 38 -8.73 -10.20 14.68
C PHE A 38 -7.59 -10.92 13.93
N LYS A 39 -7.82 -11.25 12.65
CA LYS A 39 -6.85 -11.96 11.80
C LYS A 39 -5.98 -10.96 11.02
N THR A 40 -4.80 -10.66 11.56
CA THR A 40 -3.70 -10.01 10.83
C THR A 40 -2.47 -10.91 10.81
N ASN A 41 -1.62 -10.77 9.80
CA ASN A 41 -0.32 -11.45 9.75
C ASN A 41 0.55 -11.06 10.97
N HIS A 42 1.42 -11.96 11.44
CA HIS A 42 2.26 -11.68 12.62
C HIS A 42 3.21 -10.50 12.43
N SER A 43 3.59 -10.24 11.18
CA SER A 43 4.45 -9.15 10.76
C SER A 43 3.81 -8.37 9.62
N ASN A 44 3.89 -7.04 9.66
CA ASN A 44 3.57 -6.16 8.54
C ASN A 44 4.86 -5.50 8.04
N VAL A 45 5.02 -5.36 6.73
CA VAL A 45 6.11 -4.60 6.11
C VAL A 45 5.49 -3.54 5.23
N ASN A 46 5.89 -2.30 5.43
CA ASN A 46 5.55 -1.17 4.59
C ASN A 46 6.83 -0.62 3.98
N PHE A 47 6.81 -0.39 2.67
CA PHE A 47 7.89 0.26 1.96
C PHE A 47 7.30 1.26 0.98
N SER A 48 7.80 2.49 1.01
CA SER A 48 7.49 3.47 -0.01
C SER A 48 8.73 4.29 -0.32
N ALA A 49 9.00 4.47 -1.61
CA ALA A 49 9.98 5.41 -2.11
C ALA A 49 9.29 6.27 -3.16
N CYS A 50 9.37 7.59 -2.99
CA CYS A 50 8.67 8.54 -3.82
C CYS A 50 9.63 9.66 -4.23
N ARG A 51 9.76 9.89 -5.53
CA ARG A 51 10.38 11.12 -6.02
C ARG A 51 9.39 12.27 -5.83
N ASN A 52 9.84 13.46 -5.43
CA ASN A 52 8.96 14.61 -5.20
C ASN A 52 8.15 15.05 -6.44
N LYS A 53 8.56 14.63 -7.65
CA LYS A 53 7.74 14.77 -8.88
C LYS A 53 6.41 13.99 -8.84
N LYS A 54 6.28 13.01 -7.93
CA LYS A 54 5.07 12.22 -7.71
C LYS A 54 4.23 12.76 -6.53
N THR A 55 4.47 14.00 -6.11
CA THR A 55 3.65 14.70 -5.12
C THR A 55 2.66 15.62 -5.83
N GLY A 56 1.43 15.74 -5.32
CA GLY A 56 0.44 16.67 -5.86
C GLY A 56 -0.51 17.20 -4.79
N HIS A 57 -1.32 18.19 -5.18
CA HIS A 57 -2.30 18.80 -4.31
C HIS A 57 -3.31 17.75 -3.83
N ASN A 58 -3.44 17.57 -2.52
CA ASN A 58 -4.43 16.67 -1.96
C ASN A 58 -5.81 17.38 -1.91
N PRO A 59 -6.84 16.89 -2.65
CA PRO A 59 -8.17 17.48 -2.64
C PRO A 59 -8.83 17.45 -1.25
N THR A 60 -8.56 16.44 -0.43
CA THR A 60 -9.10 16.33 0.95
C THR A 60 -8.26 17.06 1.98
N GLY A 61 -7.05 17.47 1.61
CA GLY A 61 -6.06 18.09 2.50
C GLY A 61 -5.93 19.61 2.32
N ARG A 62 -6.95 20.28 1.75
CA ARG A 62 -6.94 21.73 1.44
C ARG A 62 -5.74 22.13 0.55
N GLY A 63 -5.38 21.27 -0.41
CA GLY A 63 -4.27 21.54 -1.33
C GLY A 63 -2.87 21.31 -0.74
N LYS A 64 -2.75 20.72 0.46
CA LYS A 64 -1.44 20.26 0.94
C LYS A 64 -0.81 19.29 -0.05
N GLN A 65 0.49 19.42 -0.25
CA GLN A 65 1.25 18.51 -1.08
C GLN A 65 1.29 17.11 -0.44
N GLY A 66 0.89 16.11 -1.21
CA GLY A 66 0.84 14.73 -0.74
C GLY A 66 0.97 13.71 -1.86
N VAL A 67 1.03 12.46 -1.46
CA VAL A 67 1.12 11.30 -2.35
C VAL A 67 0.00 10.33 -2.01
N LYS A 68 -0.38 9.51 -3.00
CA LYS A 68 -1.25 8.36 -2.84
C LYS A 68 -0.48 7.09 -3.19
N ARG A 69 -0.80 5.99 -2.51
CA ARG A 69 -0.10 4.69 -2.67
C ARG A 69 -1.11 3.59 -2.94
N SER A 70 -0.79 2.71 -3.88
CA SER A 70 -1.46 1.43 -4.10
C SER A 70 -0.44 0.32 -3.84
N LEU A 71 -0.83 -0.65 -3.02
CA LEU A 71 0.03 -1.73 -2.54
C LEU A 71 -0.67 -3.06 -2.82
N LEU A 72 -0.07 -3.89 -3.68
CA LEU A 72 -0.51 -5.25 -3.93
C LEU A 72 0.31 -6.21 -3.08
N THR A 73 -0.36 -7.15 -2.42
CA THR A 73 0.24 -8.04 -1.43
C THR A 73 -0.37 -9.43 -1.58
N VAL A 74 0.40 -10.50 -1.33
CA VAL A 74 -0.18 -11.85 -1.21
C VAL A 74 -0.88 -12.03 0.14
N GLY A 75 -1.65 -13.11 0.31
CA GLY A 75 -2.42 -13.36 1.55
C GLY A 75 -1.60 -13.36 2.85
N ASN A 76 -0.29 -13.67 2.79
CA ASN A 76 0.61 -13.67 3.95
C ASN A 76 1.18 -12.29 4.32
N GLY A 77 0.85 -11.23 3.57
CA GLY A 77 1.32 -9.88 3.86
C GLY A 77 2.60 -9.46 3.13
N LEU A 78 3.16 -10.29 2.24
CA LEU A 78 4.33 -9.93 1.42
C LEU A 78 3.94 -9.00 0.26
N PRO A 79 4.50 -7.78 0.17
CA PRO A 79 4.25 -6.87 -0.95
C PRO A 79 4.78 -7.44 -2.27
N LEU A 80 3.94 -7.46 -3.30
CA LEU A 80 4.28 -7.87 -4.67
C LEU A 80 4.54 -6.67 -5.58
N ALA A 81 3.77 -5.59 -5.42
CA ALA A 81 3.93 -4.38 -6.20
C ALA A 81 3.49 -3.16 -5.38
N VAL A 82 4.18 -2.04 -5.59
CA VAL A 82 3.83 -0.74 -5.00
C VAL A 82 3.89 0.34 -6.05
N VAL A 83 2.80 1.10 -6.17
CA VAL A 83 2.74 2.29 -7.02
C VAL A 83 2.47 3.50 -6.15
N VAL A 84 3.29 4.52 -6.34
CA VAL A 84 3.11 5.84 -5.72
C VAL A 84 2.77 6.84 -6.82
N ALA A 85 1.80 7.71 -6.57
CA ALA A 85 1.42 8.81 -7.47
C ALA A 85 1.02 10.07 -6.69
N PRO A 86 0.84 11.22 -7.35
CA PRO A 86 0.33 12.44 -6.72
C PRO A 86 -1.00 12.23 -5.98
N ALA A 87 -1.23 12.95 -4.87
CA ALA A 87 -2.43 12.77 -4.04
C ALA A 87 -3.77 12.96 -4.78
N ASN A 88 -3.80 13.78 -5.82
CA ASN A 88 -4.98 14.00 -6.68
C ASN A 88 -5.18 12.92 -7.77
N THR A 89 -4.35 11.88 -7.80
CA THR A 89 -4.52 10.77 -8.76
C THR A 89 -5.73 9.92 -8.38
N HIS A 90 -6.54 9.56 -9.38
CA HIS A 90 -7.69 8.68 -9.20
C HIS A 90 -7.24 7.23 -8.90
N ASP A 91 -7.93 6.57 -7.98
CA ASP A 91 -7.52 5.25 -7.45
C ASP A 91 -7.51 4.15 -8.50
N ILE A 92 -8.48 4.16 -9.42
CA ILE A 92 -8.53 3.25 -10.57
C ILE A 92 -7.22 3.25 -11.38
N LYS A 93 -6.61 4.43 -11.60
CA LYS A 93 -5.35 4.53 -12.36
C LYS A 93 -4.20 3.87 -11.63
N LEU A 94 -4.17 4.02 -10.30
CA LEU A 94 -3.16 3.38 -9.45
C LEU A 94 -3.30 1.85 -9.45
N VAL A 95 -4.52 1.32 -9.40
CA VAL A 95 -4.76 -0.13 -9.43
C VAL A 95 -4.29 -0.72 -10.75
N ILE A 96 -4.65 -0.11 -11.89
CA ILE A 96 -4.19 -0.54 -13.22
C ILE A 96 -2.66 -0.56 -13.28
N GLU A 97 -2.02 0.54 -12.86
CA GLU A 97 -0.56 0.64 -12.85
C GLU A 97 0.07 -0.42 -11.92
N THR A 98 -0.55 -0.71 -10.77
CA THR A 98 -0.05 -1.69 -9.80
C THR A 98 -0.13 -3.11 -10.36
N LEU A 99 -1.22 -3.46 -11.04
CA LEU A 99 -1.38 -4.75 -11.70
C LEU A 99 -0.41 -4.91 -12.88
N ALA A 100 -0.13 -3.84 -13.62
CA ALA A 100 0.87 -3.86 -14.70
C ALA A 100 2.31 -4.06 -14.19
N HIS A 101 2.61 -3.64 -12.96
CA HIS A 101 3.91 -3.84 -12.31
C HIS A 101 4.02 -5.18 -11.57
N LEU A 102 2.99 -6.03 -11.63
CA LEU A 102 3.08 -7.38 -11.09
C LEU A 102 3.98 -8.22 -11.99
N GLU A 103 5.25 -8.33 -11.62
CA GLU A 103 6.24 -9.15 -12.36
C GLU A 103 6.04 -10.67 -12.13
N THR A 104 5.25 -11.04 -11.13
CA THR A 104 5.00 -12.44 -10.76
C THR A 104 3.59 -12.85 -11.18
N GLY A 105 3.47 -13.44 -12.36
CA GLY A 105 2.24 -14.03 -12.87
C GLY A 105 2.55 -15.03 -13.99
N ARG A 106 1.79 -16.12 -14.06
CA ARG A 106 1.82 -17.00 -15.22
C ARG A 106 0.76 -16.48 -16.21
N PRO A 107 1.11 -16.19 -17.47
CA PRO A 107 0.13 -15.83 -18.49
C PRO A 107 -0.99 -16.89 -18.53
N GLY A 108 -2.25 -16.46 -18.50
CA GLY A 108 -3.42 -17.33 -18.57
C GLY A 108 -3.90 -17.92 -17.24
N GLN A 109 -3.29 -17.58 -16.10
CA GLN A 109 -3.77 -18.00 -14.78
C GLN A 109 -4.55 -16.88 -14.10
N ALA A 110 -5.82 -17.13 -13.78
CA ALA A 110 -6.66 -16.19 -13.04
C ALA A 110 -6.07 -15.97 -11.63
N LEU A 111 -5.87 -14.70 -11.26
CA LEU A 111 -5.45 -14.30 -9.92
C LEU A 111 -6.68 -13.90 -9.12
N LEU A 112 -6.87 -14.53 -7.96
CA LEU A 112 -7.92 -14.13 -7.02
C LEU A 112 -7.49 -12.82 -6.32
N LEU A 113 -8.07 -11.70 -6.76
CA LEU A 113 -7.78 -10.37 -6.22
C LEU A 113 -8.90 -9.93 -5.27
N HIS A 114 -8.52 -9.51 -4.06
CA HIS A 114 -9.46 -8.96 -3.08
C HIS A 114 -9.32 -7.43 -3.07
N LEU A 115 -10.17 -6.74 -3.84
CA LEU A 115 -10.23 -5.28 -3.86
C LEU A 115 -11.35 -4.74 -2.96
N ASP A 116 -11.26 -3.47 -2.60
CA ASP A 116 -12.38 -2.76 -1.98
C ASP A 116 -13.56 -2.68 -2.96
N LYS A 117 -14.78 -2.63 -2.42
CA LYS A 117 -16.03 -2.48 -3.17
C LYS A 117 -16.01 -1.25 -4.10
N ALA A 118 -15.32 -0.19 -3.72
CA ALA A 118 -15.17 1.02 -4.55
C ALA A 118 -14.47 0.76 -5.91
N TYR A 119 -13.87 -0.42 -6.11
CA TYR A 119 -13.26 -0.84 -7.37
C TYR A 119 -14.15 -1.77 -8.20
N GLU A 120 -15.44 -1.92 -7.87
CA GLU A 120 -16.43 -2.53 -8.76
C GLU A 120 -16.50 -1.69 -10.05
N ALA A 121 -15.89 -2.20 -11.12
CA ALA A 121 -15.84 -1.53 -12.41
C ALA A 121 -15.96 -2.56 -13.53
N GLU A 122 -16.75 -2.23 -14.56
CA GLU A 122 -17.11 -3.12 -15.68
C GLU A 122 -15.89 -3.68 -16.45
N TRP A 123 -14.74 -3.01 -16.36
CA TRP A 123 -13.50 -3.44 -17.01
C TRP A 123 -12.69 -4.49 -16.21
N LEU A 124 -13.07 -4.75 -14.95
CA LEU A 124 -12.37 -5.67 -14.05
C LEU A 124 -12.95 -7.10 -14.06
N GLU A 125 -14.10 -7.32 -14.72
CA GLU A 125 -14.82 -8.60 -14.78
C GLU A 125 -14.51 -9.48 -16.02
N LYS A 126 -13.43 -9.22 -16.74
CA LYS A 126 -13.08 -9.99 -17.96
C LYS A 126 -12.02 -11.06 -17.73
#